data_AF-A0A953XAN0-F1
#
_entry.id   AF-A0A953XAN0-F1
#
_cell.length_a   1.000
_cell.length_b   1.000
_cell.length_c   1.000
_cell.angle_alpha   90.00
_cell.angle_beta   90.00
_cell.angle_gamma   90.00
#
_symmetry.space_group_name_H-M   'P 1'
#
loop_
_entity.id
_entity.type
_entity.pdbx_description
1 polymer ?
#
loop_
_entity_poly.entity_id
_entity_poly.type
_entity_poly.pdbx_seq_one_letter_code
_entity_poly.pdbx_strand_id
1 'polypeptide(L)' 'SGTVTAAFFLGDRLRLRIALAGGETIQLDHPGHREMAAGTAVTVAVDPDAWFLVESAGMETPA' A
#
# COMPACT_ATOMS: atom_id res chain seq x y z
N SER A 1 5.21 5.36 7.82
CA SER A 1 5.66 4.02 8.25
C SER A 1 4.45 3.16 8.56
N GLY A 2 4.63 1.84 8.64
CA GLY A 2 3.55 0.90 8.90
C GLY A 2 4.06 -0.49 9.25
N THR A 3 3.14 -1.44 9.32
CA THR A 3 3.42 -2.85 9.64
C THR A 3 2.89 -3.73 8.52
N VAL A 4 3.72 -4.66 8.04
CA VAL A 4 3.28 -5.67 7.08
C VAL A 4 2.24 -6.57 7.74
N THR A 5 1.07 -6.71 7.12
CA THR A 5 -0.01 -7.58 7.61
C THR A 5 -0.12 -8.86 6.78
N ALA A 6 0.27 -8.80 5.51
CA ALA A 6 0.35 -9.98 4.65
C ALA A 6 1.40 -9.78 3.54
N ALA A 7 1.97 -10.90 3.09
CA ALA A 7 2.93 -10.96 2.00
C ALA A 7 2.54 -12.13 1.07
N PHE A 8 2.40 -11.86 -0.21
CA PHE A 8 1.98 -12.83 -1.22
C PHE A 8 3.05 -12.92 -2.31
N PHE A 9 3.59 -14.13 -2.52
CA PHE A 9 4.48 -14.39 -3.65
C PHE A 9 3.66 -14.69 -4.90
N LEU A 10 3.87 -13.89 -5.95
CA LEU A 10 3.14 -13.98 -7.22
C LEU A 10 4.04 -14.48 -8.36
N GLY A 11 5.09 -15.24 -8.03
CA GLY A 11 6.12 -15.68 -8.99
C GLY A 11 7.31 -14.72 -9.01
N ASP A 12 7.29 -13.74 -9.92
CA ASP A 12 8.39 -12.77 -10.13
C ASP A 12 8.36 -11.58 -9.16
N ARG A 13 7.28 -11.44 -8.39
CA ARG A 13 7.04 -10.27 -7.53
C ARG A 13 6.44 -10.65 -6.19
N LEU A 14 6.65 -9.78 -5.23
CA LEU A 14 6.08 -9.82 -3.90
C LEU A 14 5.00 -8.74 -3.78
N ARG A 15 3.78 -9.14 -3.44
CA ARG A 15 2.71 -8.22 -3.09
C ARG A 15 2.59 -8.11 -1.58
N LEU A 16 2.72 -6.90 -1.06
CA LEU A 16 2.65 -6.60 0.36
C LEU A 16 1.34 -5.88 0.68
N ARG A 17 0.71 -6.27 1.78
CA ARG A 17 -0.33 -5.48 2.44
C ARG A 17 0.26 -4.85 3.69
N ILE A 18 0.12 -3.54 3.83
CA ILE A 18 0.73 -2.76 4.91
C ILE A 18 -0.35 -1.94 5.59
N ALA A 19 -0.49 -2.11 6.91
CA ALA A 19 -1.29 -1.21 7.74
C ALA A 19 -0.41 0.00 8.12
N LEU A 20 -0.86 1.20 7.77
CA LEU A 20 -0.18 2.45 8.10
C LEU A 20 -0.61 2.92 9.49
N ALA A 21 0.21 3.77 10.12
CA ALA A 21 -0.07 4.32 11.43
C ALA A 21 -1.36 5.17 11.49
N GLY A 22 -1.82 5.73 10.35
CA GLY A 22 -3.06 6.49 10.24
C GLY A 22 -4.34 5.64 10.21
N GLY A 23 -4.21 4.31 10.20
CA GLY A 23 -5.33 3.37 10.13
C GLY A 23 -5.69 2.91 8.71
N GLU A 24 -5.12 3.52 7.68
CA GLU A 24 -5.27 3.08 6.30
C GLU A 24 -4.47 1.79 6.04
N THR A 25 -4.92 1.04 5.06
CA THR A 25 -4.18 -0.10 4.52
C THR A 25 -3.82 0.18 3.08
N ILE A 26 -2.55 0.00 2.75
CA ILE A 26 -2.06 0.11 1.36
C ILE A 26 -1.56 -1.25 0.87
N GLN A 27 -1.44 -1.34 -0.45
CA GLN A 27 -0.90 -2.51 -1.12
C GLN A 27 0.25 -2.08 -2.02
N LEU A 28 1.38 -2.76 -1.92
CA LEU A 28 2.59 -2.46 -2.71
C LEU A 28 3.06 -3.70 -3.45
N ASP A 29 3.44 -3.53 -4.71
CA ASP A 29 4.12 -4.57 -5.48
C ASP A 29 5.62 -4.26 -5.51
N HIS A 30 6.42 -5.23 -5.05
CA HIS A 30 7.87 -5.16 -5.07
C HIS A 30 8.42 -6.20 -6.06
N PRO A 31 9.31 -5.81 -6.98
CA PRO A 31 9.92 -6.76 -7.90
C PRO A 31 10.83 -7.74 -7.15
N GLY A 32 10.87 -8.99 -7.62
CA GLY A 32 11.72 -10.03 -7.10
C GLY A 32 11.13 -10.80 -5.90
N HIS A 33 11.96 -11.72 -5.40
CA HIS A 33 11.62 -12.59 -4.30
C HIS A 33 12.33 -12.10 -3.03
N ARG A 34 11.65 -11.26 -2.25
CA ARG A 34 12.09 -10.88 -0.91
C ARG A 34 11.15 -11.49 0.12
N GLU A 35 11.71 -12.10 1.15
CA GLU A 35 10.91 -12.59 2.26
C GLU A 35 10.59 -11.45 3.23
N MET A 36 9.31 -11.28 3.54
CA MET A 36 8.83 -10.30 4.52
C MET A 36 7.72 -10.93 5.35
N ALA A 37 7.95 -11.05 6.65
CA ALA A 37 6.99 -11.61 7.58
C ALA A 37 5.91 -10.58 7.96
N ALA A 38 4.71 -11.06 8.28
CA ALA A 38 3.73 -10.25 8.99
C ALA A 38 4.29 -9.77 10.33
N GLY A 39 3.93 -8.56 10.75
CA GLY A 39 4.49 -7.90 11.93
C GLY A 39 5.79 -7.12 11.65
N THR A 40 6.37 -7.23 10.46
CA THR A 40 7.57 -6.46 10.11
C THR A 40 7.24 -4.97 10.03
N ALA A 41 7.95 -4.15 10.82
CA ALA A 41 7.89 -2.70 10.73
C ALA A 41 8.60 -2.20 9.47
N VAL A 42 7.97 -1.29 8.74
CA VAL A 42 8.45 -0.77 7.46
C VAL A 42 8.26 0.74 7.34
N THR A 43 9.16 1.37 6.59
CA THR A 43 8.98 2.73 6.09
C THR A 43 8.52 2.66 4.64
N VAL A 44 7.45 3.38 4.33
CA VAL A 44 6.93 3.52 2.97
C VAL A 44 7.33 4.90 2.50
N ALA A 45 8.06 4.95 1.39
CA ALA A 45 8.38 6.18 0.69
C ALA A 45 7.45 6.29 -0.53
N VAL A 46 6.93 7.49 -0.78
CA VAL A 46 6.12 7.80 -1.95
C VAL A 46 6.97 8.66 -2.87
N ASP A 47 7.05 8.29 -4.14
CA ASP A 47 7.69 9.08 -5.17
C ASP A 47 6.78 10.28 -5.51
N PRO A 48 7.24 11.54 -5.34
CA PRO A 48 6.44 12.72 -5.63
C PRO A 48 6.10 12.90 -7.12
N ASP A 49 6.71 12.15 -8.03
CA ASP A 49 6.37 12.19 -9.46
C ASP A 49 5.42 11.05 -9.87
N ALA A 50 5.04 10.15 -8.94
CA ALA A 50 4.26 8.94 -9.21
C ALA A 50 2.87 8.92 -8.53
N TRP A 51 2.30 10.08 -8.20
CA TRP A 51 0.97 10.19 -7.59
C TRP A 51 0.01 11.03 -8.43
N PHE A 52 -1.28 10.75 -8.27
CA PHE A 52 -2.36 11.52 -8.87
C PHE A 52 -3.22 12.11 -7.77
N LEU A 53 -3.57 13.39 -7.88
CA LEU A 53 -4.63 13.99 -7.10
C LEU A 53 -5.94 13.75 -7.83
N VAL A 54 -6.93 13.19 -7.14
CA VAL A 54 -8.28 13.03 -7.67
C VAL A 54 -9.22 13.82 -6.77
N GLU A 55 -9.93 14.79 -7.34
CA GLU A 55 -11.01 15.46 -6.63
C GLU A 55 -12.18 14.49 -6.49
N SER A 56 -12.71 14.35 -5.27
CA SER A 56 -13.99 13.69 -5.08
C SER A 56 -15.06 14.55 -5.75
N ALA A 57 -15.52 14.18 -6.95
CA ALA A 57 -16.75 14.74 -7.49
C ALA A 57 -17.83 14.51 -6.42
N GLY A 58 -18.31 15.59 -5.82
CA GLY A 58 -19.35 15.49 -4.80
C GLY A 58 -20.47 14.63 -5.34
N MET A 59 -20.84 13.58 -4.62
CA MET A 59 -22.13 12.95 -4.87
C MET A 59 -23.17 14.04 -4.65
N GLU A 60 -23.73 14.58 -5.72
CA GLU A 60 -24.93 15.39 -5.65
C GLU A 60 -26.02 14.47 -5.07
N THR A 61 -26.32 14.63 -3.78
CA THR A 61 -27.44 13.97 -3.14
C THR A 61 -28.71 14.45 -3.86
N PRO A 62 -29.48 13.58 -4.54
CA PRO A 62 -30.75 14.02 -5.12
C PRO A 62 -31.66 14.51 -3.99
N ALA A 63 -32.20 15.71 -4.19
CA ALA A 63 -33.15 16.37 -3.29
C ALA A 63 -34.50 15.65 -3.23
#